data_AF-A0A382REG2-F1
#
_entry.id   AF-A0A382REG2-F1
#
_cell.length_a   1.000
_cell.length_b   1.000
_cell.length_c   1.000
_cell.angle_alpha   90.00
_cell.angle_beta   90.00
_cell.angle_gamma   90.00
#
_symmetry.space_group_name_H-M   'P 1'
#
loop_
_entity.id
_entity.type
_entity.pdbx_description
1 polymer ?
#
loop_
_entity_poly.entity_id
_entity_poly.type
_entity_poly.pdbx_seq_one_letter_code
_entity_poly.pdbx_strand_id
1 'polypeptide(L)'
;MKIFITPGDNGFNVAIDIENSKNMNSEEYELVSTIARGLVFQATTDPHSTFLMGLKGFKNDKEKKRDLKKKEHKKEQNNVIDFIDYLKKLRDKC
;
A
#
# COMPACT_ATOMS: atom_id res chain seq x y z
N MET A 1 -5.43 8.02 10.59
CA MET A 1 -6.27 8.61 9.53
C MET A 1 -6.53 7.58 8.46
N LYS A 2 -7.80 7.17 8.28
CA LYS A 2 -8.22 6.27 7.21
C LYS A 2 -9.17 7.05 6.30
N ILE A 3 -8.88 7.05 5.00
CA ILE A 3 -9.76 7.60 3.98
C ILE A 3 -10.55 6.43 3.41
N PHE A 4 -11.87 6.47 3.54
CA PHE A 4 -12.76 5.49 2.95
C PHE A 4 -13.31 6.06 1.65
N ILE A 5 -13.15 5.33 0.56
CA ILE A 5 -13.70 5.69 -0.75
C ILE A 5 -14.67 4.58 -1.13
N THR A 6 -15.92 4.95 -1.41
CA THR A 6 -16.96 4.01 -1.83
C THR A 6 -17.65 4.55 -3.09
N PRO A 7 -18.03 3.69 -4.06
CA PRO A 7 -18.81 4.13 -5.21
C PRO A 7 -20.20 4.61 -4.77
N GLY A 8 -20.73 5.64 -5.43
CA GLY A 8 -22.09 6.15 -5.24
C GLY A 8 -22.74 6.52 -6.56
N ASP A 9 -24.04 6.83 -6.54
CA ASP A 9 -24.86 6.98 -7.74
C ASP A 9 -24.34 8.05 -8.74
N ASN A 10 -23.61 9.06 -8.27
CA ASN A 10 -22.99 10.12 -9.07
C ASN A 10 -21.46 10.24 -8.87
N GLY A 11 -20.77 9.15 -8.56
CA GLY A 11 -19.31 9.13 -8.44
C GLY A 11 -18.80 8.38 -7.22
N PHE A 12 -18.14 9.09 -6.31
CA PHE A 12 -17.52 8.48 -5.13
C PHE A 12 -17.89 9.24 -3.85
N ASN A 13 -18.25 8.49 -2.81
CA ASN A 13 -18.36 9.01 -1.46
C ASN A 13 -17.02 8.85 -0.76
N VAL A 14 -16.53 9.94 -0.16
CA VAL A 14 -15.31 9.94 0.65
C VAL A 14 -15.67 10.22 2.09
N ALA A 15 -15.32 9.31 2.99
CA ALA A 15 -15.46 9.48 4.42
C ALA A 15 -14.09 9.53 5.09
N ILE A 16 -13.91 10.52 5.96
CA ILE A 16 -12.79 10.59 6.88
C ILE A 16 -13.28 9.97 8.18
N ASP A 17 -12.56 8.97 8.68
CA ASP A 17 -12.83 8.43 10.01
C ASP A 17 -12.42 9.46 11.09
N ILE A 18 -13.44 10.11 11.65
CA ILE A 18 -13.34 11.15 12.67
C ILE A 18 -13.11 10.56 14.07
N GLU A 19 -13.46 9.30 14.33
CA GLU A 19 -13.23 8.70 15.66
C GLU A 19 -11.73 8.59 15.96
N ASN A 20 -10.93 8.34 14.92
CA ASN A 20 -9.46 8.39 14.98
C ASN A 20 -8.88 9.81 14.85
N SER A 21 -9.69 10.85 14.63
CA SER A 21 -9.24 12.25 14.55
C SER A 21 -9.39 13.01 15.86
N LYS A 22 -9.88 12.39 16.93
CA LYS A 22 -10.02 13.01 18.27
C LYS A 22 -8.71 13.51 18.88
N ASN A 23 -7.56 13.02 18.38
CA ASN A 23 -6.23 13.40 18.85
C ASN A 23 -5.51 14.39 17.92
N MET A 24 -6.17 14.93 16.89
CA MET A 24 -5.57 15.93 16.00
C MET A 24 -5.76 17.34 16.55
N ASN A 25 -4.72 18.16 16.45
CA ASN A 25 -4.87 19.60 16.65
C ASN A 25 -5.54 20.26 15.43
N SER A 26 -5.91 21.54 15.56
CA SER A 26 -6.62 22.27 14.50
C SER A 26 -5.87 22.31 13.16
N GLU A 27 -4.54 22.45 13.19
CA GLU A 27 -3.71 22.52 11.97
C GLU A 27 -3.66 21.16 11.26
N GLU A 28 -3.50 20.07 12.03
CA GLU A 28 -3.54 18.71 11.51
C GLU A 28 -4.91 18.39 10.88
N TYR A 29 -5.99 18.81 11.53
CA TYR A 29 -7.34 18.66 11.01
C TYR A 29 -7.54 19.42 9.70
N GLU A 30 -7.09 20.68 9.62
CA GLU A 30 -7.18 21.51 8.41
C GLU A 30 -6.39 20.90 7.25
N LEU A 31 -5.15 20.49 7.51
CA LEU A 31 -4.30 19.84 6.51
C LEU A 31 -4.97 18.60 5.92
N VAL A 32 -5.44 17.71 6.78
CA VAL A 32 -6.09 16.46 6.39
C VAL A 32 -7.37 16.71 5.60
N SER A 33 -8.21 17.62 6.10
CA SER A 33 -9.48 17.96 5.46
C SER A 33 -9.27 18.58 4.08
N THR A 34 -8.23 19.42 3.94
CA THR A 34 -7.85 20.05 2.67
C THR A 34 -7.37 19.02 1.65
N ILE A 35 -6.50 18.09 2.07
CA ILE A 35 -6.03 16.99 1.20
C ILE A 35 -7.22 16.15 0.75
N ALA A 36 -8.09 15.74 1.67
CA ALA A 36 -9.26 14.93 1.34
C ALA A 36 -10.20 15.66 0.36
N ARG A 37 -10.46 16.95 0.57
CA ARG A 37 -11.27 17.77 -0.34
C ARG A 37 -10.63 17.89 -1.73
N GLY A 38 -9.31 18.07 -1.81
CA GLY A 38 -8.56 18.08 -3.06
C GLY A 38 -8.65 16.75 -3.82
N LEU A 39 -8.54 15.63 -3.11
CA LEU A 39 -8.70 14.29 -3.72
C LEU A 39 -10.10 14.09 -4.30
N VAL A 40 -11.15 14.49 -3.57
CA VAL A 40 -12.54 14.45 -4.07
C VAL A 40 -12.67 15.31 -5.32
N PHE A 41 -12.23 16.58 -5.25
CA PHE A 41 -12.34 17.51 -6.37
C PHE A 41 -11.61 17.00 -7.63
N GLN A 42 -10.41 16.46 -7.48
CA GLN A 42 -9.63 15.89 -8.59
C GLN A 42 -10.33 14.68 -9.19
N ALA A 43 -10.84 13.77 -8.35
CA ALA A 43 -11.57 12.58 -8.79
C ALA A 43 -12.89 12.92 -9.51
N THR A 44 -13.56 14.01 -9.13
CA THR A 44 -14.80 14.45 -9.78
C THR A 44 -14.56 15.26 -11.05
N THR A 45 -13.51 16.09 -11.10
CA THR A 45 -13.26 17.01 -12.22
C THR A 45 -12.53 16.32 -13.38
N ASP A 46 -11.57 15.45 -13.08
CA ASP A 46 -10.84 14.66 -14.07
C ASP A 46 -10.68 13.20 -13.60
N PRO A 47 -11.74 12.39 -13.74
CA PRO A 47 -11.73 11.00 -13.29
C PRO A 47 -10.73 10.14 -14.06
N HIS A 48 -10.46 10.45 -15.34
CA HIS A 48 -9.55 9.66 -16.17
C HIS A 48 -8.10 9.80 -15.70
N SER A 49 -7.59 11.02 -15.57
CA SER A 49 -6.23 11.25 -15.06
C SER A 49 -6.10 10.72 -13.62
N THR A 50 -7.14 10.87 -12.80
CA THR A 50 -7.17 10.31 -11.45
C THR A 50 -7.01 8.80 -11.43
N PHE A 51 -7.70 8.09 -12.32
CA PHE A 51 -7.54 6.64 -12.49
C PHE A 51 -6.12 6.26 -12.92
N LEU A 52 -5.54 6.97 -13.89
CA LEU A 52 -4.16 6.73 -14.35
C LEU A 52 -3.13 6.96 -13.23
N MET A 53 -3.32 8.00 -12.40
CA MET A 53 -2.50 8.23 -11.20
C MET A 53 -2.58 7.04 -10.23
N GLY A 54 -3.77 6.48 -10.02
CA GLY A 54 -3.96 5.26 -9.23
C GLY A 54 -3.19 4.06 -9.78
N LEU A 55 -3.26 3.81 -11.10
CA LEU A 55 -2.51 2.73 -11.75
C LEU A 55 -1.00 2.88 -11.56
N LYS A 56 -0.48 4.11 -11.71
CA LYS A 56 0.94 4.42 -11.47
C LYS A 56 1.32 4.18 -10.01
N GLY A 57 0.47 4.58 -9.07
CA GLY A 57 0.65 4.31 -7.63
C GLY A 57 0.77 2.81 -7.35
N PHE A 58 -0.18 2.01 -7.83
CA PHE A 58 -0.16 0.55 -7.66
C PHE A 58 1.09 -0.10 -8.26
N LYS A 59 1.55 0.38 -9.42
CA LYS A 59 2.79 -0.11 -10.05
C LYS A 59 4.00 0.19 -9.16
N ASN A 60 4.14 1.44 -8.71
CA ASN A 60 5.24 1.87 -7.84
C ASN A 60 5.26 1.09 -6.52
N ASP A 61 4.10 0.80 -5.93
CA ASP A 61 4.00 0.02 -4.70
C ASP A 61 4.45 -1.43 -4.90
N LYS A 62 4.10 -2.04 -6.04
CA LYS A 62 4.57 -3.38 -6.42
C LYS A 62 6.09 -3.40 -6.61
N GLU A 63 6.67 -2.35 -7.20
CA GLU A 63 8.12 -2.22 -7.40
C GLU A 63 8.85 -2.03 -6.06
N LYS A 64 8.39 -1.12 -5.21
CA LYS A 64 8.94 -0.92 -3.85
C LYS A 64 8.88 -2.21 -3.01
N LYS A 65 7.77 -2.95 -3.07
CA LYS A 65 7.66 -4.26 -2.38
C LYS A 65 8.64 -5.30 -2.92
N ARG A 66 8.95 -5.29 -4.23
CA ARG A 66 9.98 -6.17 -4.82
C ARG A 66 11.39 -5.76 -4.38
N ASP A 67 11.67 -4.47 -4.29
CA ASP A 67 12.98 -3.96 -3.86
C ASP A 67 13.25 -4.21 -2.38
N LEU A 68 12.22 -4.13 -1.53
CA LEU A 68 12.31 -4.52 -0.11
C LEU A 68 12.63 -6.03 0.03
N LYS A 69 11.92 -6.90 -0.71
CA LYS A 69 12.22 -8.35 -0.73
C LYS A 69 13.63 -8.68 -1.25
N LYS A 70 14.14 -7.92 -2.22
CA LYS A 70 15.52 -8.08 -2.72
C LYS A 70 16.59 -7.64 -1.70
N LYS A 71 16.27 -6.69 -0.81
CA LYS A 71 17.18 -6.26 0.27
C LYS A 71 17.21 -7.25 1.43
N GLU A 72 16.09 -7.92 1.73
CA GLU A 72 16.03 -8.98 2.76
C GLU A 72 16.86 -10.21 2.39
N HIS A 73 17.00 -10.56 1.11
CA HIS A 73 17.80 -11.71 0.67
C HIS A 73 19.33 -11.51 0.65
N LYS A 74 19.86 -10.37 1.13
CA LYS A 74 21.31 -10.09 1.08
C LYS A 74 22.08 -10.18 2.41
N LYS A 75 21.51 -10.77 3.46
CA LYS A 75 22.28 -11.22 4.63
C LYS A 75 21.70 -12.50 5.21
N GLU A 76 22.31 -13.64 4.86
CA GLU A 76 22.88 -14.60 5.80
C GLU A 76 23.47 -15.78 5.01
N GLN A 77 24.78 -16.02 5.18
CA GLN A 77 25.34 -17.34 4.92
C GLN A 77 24.70 -18.30 5.93
N ASN A 78 23.65 -19.01 5.52
CA ASN A 78 23.00 -20.01 6.34
C ASN A 78 23.88 -21.27 6.41
N ASN A 79 24.58 -21.43 7.53
CA ASN A 79 25.16 -22.72 7.95
C ASN A 79 24.11 -23.71 8.46
N VAL A 80 22.82 -23.38 8.32
CA VAL A 80 21.71 -24.25 8.72
C VAL A 80 21.41 -25.21 7.58
N ILE A 81 21.72 -26.49 7.82
CA ILE A 81 21.33 -27.59 6.95
C ILE A 81 19.86 -27.91 7.26
N ASP A 82 18.97 -27.71 6.28
CA ASP A 82 17.62 -28.26 6.33
C ASP A 82 17.72 -29.79 6.21
N PHE A 83 17.38 -30.47 7.30
CA PHE A 83 17.50 -31.92 7.42
C PHE A 83 16.66 -32.67 6.38
N ILE A 84 15.48 -32.16 6.02
CA ILE A 84 14.61 -32.78 5.03
C ILE A 84 15.22 -32.66 3.63
N ASP A 85 15.79 -31.49 3.30
CA ASP A 85 16.45 -31.30 2.01
C ASP A 85 17.79 -32.04 1.91
N TYR A 86 18.50 -32.21 3.03
CA TYR A 86 19.66 -33.10 3.11
C TYR A 86 19.28 -34.56 2.81
N LEU A 87 18.21 -35.06 3.42
CA LEU A 87 17.72 -36.43 3.19
C LEU A 87 17.26 -36.66 1.74
N LYS A 88 16.58 -35.68 1.12
CA LYS A 88 16.21 -35.76 -0.30
C LYS A 88 17.42 -35.86 -1.20
N LYS A 89 18.46 -35.04 -0.97
CA LYS A 89 19.71 -35.09 -1.74
C LYS A 89 20.49 -36.39 -1.58
N LEU A 90 20.40 -37.04 -0.42
CA LEU A 90 20.97 -38.38 -0.20
C LEU A 90 20.20 -39.43 -1.00
N ARG A 91 18.87 -39.40 -0.96
CA ARG A 91 18.01 -40.33 -1.70
C ARG A 91 18.23 -40.21 -3.21
N ASP A 92 18.34 -38.98 -3.73
CA ASP A 92 18.48 -38.75 -5.17
C ASP A 92 19.93 -39.02 -5.67
N LYS A 93 20.87 -39.33 -4.77
CA LYS A 93 22.23 -39.78 -5.08
C LYS A 93 22.39 -41.31 -5.04
N CYS A 94 21.34 -42.05 -4.67
CA CYS A 94 21.29 -43.51 -4.72
C CYS A 94 20.64 -43.99 -6.02
#